data_AF-E9CSB8-F1
#
_entry.id   AF-E9CSB8-F1
#
_cell.length_a   1.000
_cell.length_b   1.000
_cell.length_c   1.000
_cell.angle_alpha   90.00
_cell.angle_beta   90.00
_cell.angle_gamma   90.00
#
_symmetry.space_group_name_H-M   'P 1'
#
loop_
_entity.id
_entity.type
_entity.pdbx_description
1 polymer ?
#
loop_
_entity_poly.entity_id
_entity_poly.type
_entity_poly.pdbx_seq_one_letter_code
_entity_poly.pdbx_strand_id
1 'polypeptide(L)'
;MSTVSIIHCFNRALFPKRPVQLDPEDDSIMEITIIQNLMNIQHFLNPADEVVEDSPEAIEQHVIVLLDPADESEEDEDLATEMLPLITPLEALDLVKRLQLYEEQQDQGDQQLIQQLNSYESKIAARRLQTQQQQDIRAYFQCAPPI
;
A
#
# COMPACT_ATOMS: atom_id res chain seq x y z
N MET A 1 11.50 -18.73 4.59
CA MET A 1 12.48 -19.54 3.82
C MET A 1 13.69 -19.81 4.69
N SER A 2 14.31 -20.99 4.65
CA SER A 2 15.48 -21.30 5.50
C SER A 2 16.75 -20.58 5.01
N THR A 3 17.59 -20.11 5.93
CA THR A 3 18.92 -19.54 5.64
C THR A 3 19.78 -20.48 4.79
N VAL A 4 19.59 -21.80 4.95
CA VAL A 4 20.22 -22.85 4.15
C VAL A 4 19.87 -22.74 2.66
N SER A 5 18.61 -22.41 2.34
CA SER A 5 18.16 -22.23 0.95
C SER A 5 18.77 -20.98 0.31
N ILE A 6 18.92 -19.90 1.08
CA ILE A 6 19.53 -18.64 0.62
C ILE A 6 21.02 -18.84 0.36
N ILE A 7 21.73 -19.49 1.29
CA ILE A 7 23.15 -19.84 1.13
C ILE A 7 23.39 -20.74 -0.07
N HIS A 8 22.52 -21.74 -0.28
CA HIS A 8 22.61 -22.62 -1.44
C HIS A 8 22.43 -21.87 -2.77
N CYS A 9 21.45 -20.96 -2.85
CA CYS A 9 21.22 -20.15 -4.06
C CYS A 9 22.38 -19.20 -4.36
N PHE A 10 22.92 -18.54 -3.34
CA PHE A 10 24.06 -17.64 -3.48
C PHE A 10 25.32 -18.38 -3.97
N ASN A 11 25.64 -19.52 -3.36
CA ASN A 11 26.77 -20.36 -3.79
C ASN A 11 26.59 -20.90 -5.21
N ARG A 12 25.35 -21.23 -5.60
CA ARG A 12 25.03 -21.67 -6.96
C ARG A 12 25.23 -20.56 -7.99
N ALA A 13 24.99 -19.30 -7.61
CA ALA A 13 25.17 -18.13 -8.47
C ALA A 13 26.66 -17.76 -8.63
N LEU A 14 27.47 -17.89 -7.57
CA LEU A 14 28.92 -17.64 -7.64
C LEU A 14 29.70 -18.74 -8.37
N PHE A 15 29.23 -19.98 -8.31
CA PHE A 15 29.87 -21.13 -8.96
C PHE A 15 28.88 -21.87 -9.86
N PRO A 16 28.51 -21.30 -11.01
CA PRO A 16 27.61 -21.95 -11.95
C PRO A 16 28.25 -23.25 -12.47
N LYS A 17 27.55 -24.38 -12.29
CA LYS A 17 28.05 -25.73 -12.68
C LYS A 17 28.23 -25.92 -14.19
N ARG A 18 27.79 -24.97 -15.02
CA ARG A 18 28.10 -24.92 -16.45
C ARG A 18 28.58 -23.50 -16.78
N PRO A 19 29.66 -23.35 -17.56
CA PRO A 19 29.95 -22.06 -18.17
C PRO A 19 28.75 -21.69 -19.05
N VAL A 20 28.25 -20.47 -18.89
CA VAL A 20 27.31 -19.89 -19.84
C VAL A 20 28.07 -19.81 -21.16
N GLN A 21 27.65 -20.56 -22.18
CA GLN A 21 28.13 -20.33 -23.54
C GLN A 21 27.53 -19.01 -23.99
N LEU A 22 28.33 -17.95 -23.91
CA LEU A 22 28.04 -16.66 -24.51
C LEU A 22 28.46 -16.78 -25.98
N ASP A 23 27.53 -16.47 -26.89
CA ASP A 23 27.86 -16.30 -28.30
C ASP A 23 28.89 -15.16 -28.45
N PRO A 24 29.84 -15.25 -29.40
CA PRO A 24 31.00 -14.37 -29.50
C PRO A 24 30.69 -12.91 -29.91
N GLU A 25 29.42 -12.49 -29.95
CA GLU A 25 29.05 -11.09 -30.26
C GLU A 25 28.92 -10.20 -29.01
N ASP A 26 29.02 -10.76 -27.81
CA ASP A 26 28.95 -10.05 -26.53
C ASP A 26 30.35 -9.80 -25.92
N ASP A 27 31.28 -9.27 -26.71
CA ASP A 27 32.60 -8.83 -26.22
C ASP A 27 32.52 -7.72 -25.15
N SER A 28 31.36 -7.07 -25.00
CA SER A 28 31.08 -6.10 -23.93
C SER A 28 30.88 -6.76 -22.55
N ILE A 29 30.59 -8.06 -22.50
CA ILE A 29 30.30 -8.77 -21.24
C ILE A 29 31.58 -9.36 -20.63
N MET A 30 32.67 -9.52 -21.40
CA MET A 30 33.97 -9.91 -20.86
C MET A 30 34.62 -8.83 -19.97
N GLU A 31 34.14 -7.59 -20.03
CA GLU A 31 34.44 -6.53 -19.05
C GLU A 31 33.52 -6.55 -17.82
N ILE A 32 32.61 -7.52 -17.69
CA ILE A 32 32.08 -7.91 -16.37
C ILE A 32 33.21 -8.64 -15.66
N THR A 33 34.21 -7.85 -15.25
CA THR A 33 34.99 -7.99 -14.03
C THR A 33 34.48 -9.19 -13.24
N ILE A 34 35.19 -10.30 -13.41
CA ILE A 34 35.34 -11.35 -12.40
C ILE A 34 35.12 -10.67 -11.07
N ILE A 35 34.00 -10.92 -10.38
CA ILE A 35 33.60 -10.20 -9.15
C ILE A 35 34.84 -10.10 -8.26
N GLN A 36 35.54 -8.96 -8.32
CA GLN A 36 36.92 -8.89 -7.80
C GLN A 36 36.88 -8.92 -6.26
N ASN A 37 35.72 -8.58 -5.72
CA ASN A 37 35.38 -8.66 -4.31
C ASN A 37 34.17 -9.56 -4.15
N LEU A 38 34.40 -10.87 -3.93
CA LEU A 38 33.35 -11.79 -3.55
C LEU A 38 32.68 -11.28 -2.27
N MET A 39 31.42 -10.85 -2.38
CA MET A 39 30.65 -10.40 -1.23
C MET A 39 30.48 -11.58 -0.27
N ASN A 40 30.91 -11.41 0.98
CA ASN A 40 30.80 -12.45 1.98
C ASN A 40 29.33 -12.59 2.40
N ILE A 41 28.71 -13.73 2.10
CA ILE A 41 27.30 -13.99 2.44
C ILE A 41 27.00 -13.82 3.94
N GLN A 42 27.99 -14.03 4.81
CA GLN A 42 27.79 -13.81 6.25
C GLN A 42 27.57 -12.33 6.58
N HIS A 43 28.24 -11.42 5.86
CA HIS A 43 28.01 -9.98 5.99
C HIS A 43 26.69 -9.55 5.34
N PHE A 44 26.19 -10.29 4.35
CA PHE A 44 24.89 -10.04 3.72
C PHE A 44 23.72 -10.50 4.60
N LEU A 45 23.87 -11.65 5.26
CA LEU A 45 22.83 -12.20 6.13
C LEU A 45 22.82 -11.54 7.52
N ASN A 46 23.98 -11.17 8.04
CA ASN A 46 24.15 -10.52 9.34
C ASN A 46 25.18 -9.38 9.20
N PRO A 47 24.78 -8.21 8.69
CA PRO A 47 25.69 -7.08 8.56
C PRO A 47 26.13 -6.60 9.95
N ALA A 48 27.42 -6.30 10.12
CA ALA A 48 27.98 -5.93 11.41
C ALA A 48 27.43 -4.61 11.99
N ASP A 49 26.88 -3.77 11.11
CA ASP A 49 26.29 -2.48 11.46
C ASP A 49 24.79 -2.59 11.84
N GLU A 50 24.16 -3.74 11.63
CA GLU A 50 22.77 -4.01 12.02
C GLU A 50 22.75 -4.70 13.38
N VAL A 51 22.45 -3.91 14.41
CA VAL A 51 22.27 -4.41 15.78
C VAL A 51 20.77 -4.59 16.01
N VAL A 52 20.35 -5.81 16.34
CA VAL A 52 19.00 -6.07 16.82
C VAL A 52 18.94 -5.58 18.27
N GLU A 53 18.32 -4.42 18.49
CA GLU A 53 18.21 -3.79 19.81
C GLU A 53 17.08 -4.37 20.66
N ASP A 54 16.18 -5.13 20.06
CA ASP A 54 15.03 -5.71 20.74
C ASP A 54 15.47 -6.78 21.75
N SER A 55 15.24 -6.52 23.03
CA SER A 55 15.41 -7.52 24.07
C SER A 55 14.31 -8.58 23.97
N PRO A 56 14.59 -9.84 24.33
CA PRO A 56 13.56 -10.89 24.32
C PRO A 56 12.37 -10.52 25.22
N GLU A 57 12.61 -9.81 26.33
CA GLU A 57 11.54 -9.31 27.19
C GLU A 57 10.67 -8.23 26.51
N ALA A 58 11.25 -7.38 25.66
CA ALA A 58 10.50 -6.39 24.88
C ALA A 58 9.64 -7.06 23.80
N ILE A 59 10.16 -8.10 23.15
CA ILE A 59 9.42 -8.91 22.17
C ILE A 59 8.26 -9.64 22.86
N GLU A 60 8.50 -10.25 24.02
CA GLU A 60 7.46 -10.92 24.80
C GLU A 60 6.34 -9.96 25.21
N GLN A 61 6.69 -8.77 25.69
CA GLN A 61 5.71 -7.74 26.03
C GLN A 61 4.92 -7.27 24.82
N HIS A 62 5.57 -7.07 23.66
CA HIS A 62 4.88 -6.71 22.42
C HIS A 62 3.89 -7.80 21.97
N VAL A 63 4.29 -9.06 22.07
CA VAL A 63 3.40 -10.20 21.73
C VAL A 63 2.23 -10.31 22.72
N ILE A 64 2.46 -10.05 24.01
CA ILE A 64 1.41 -10.05 25.03
C ILE A 64 0.41 -8.92 24.75
N VAL A 65 0.87 -7.70 24.47
CA VAL A 65 0.02 -6.55 24.10
C VAL A 65 -0.80 -6.85 22.84
N LEU A 66 -0.19 -7.47 21.82
CA LEU A 66 -0.90 -7.81 20.58
C LEU A 66 -2.00 -8.88 20.75
N LEU A 67 -1.89 -9.70 21.81
CA LEU A 67 -2.78 -10.83 22.06
C LEU A 67 -3.75 -10.58 23.23
N ASP A 68 -3.58 -9.49 23.98
CA ASP A 68 -4.49 -9.13 25.05
C ASP A 68 -5.74 -8.43 24.47
N PRO A 69 -6.92 -9.06 24.49
CA PRO A 69 -8.15 -8.44 24.00
C PRO A 69 -8.67 -7.32 24.92
N ALA A 70 -8.00 -7.08 26.06
CA ALA A 70 -8.39 -6.07 27.05
C ALA A 70 -7.78 -4.69 26.81
N ASP A 71 -6.71 -4.58 26.02
CA ASP A 71 -6.17 -3.30 25.55
C ASP A 71 -6.86 -2.92 24.23
N GLU A 72 -8.12 -2.47 24.34
CA GLU A 72 -8.67 -1.44 23.45
C GLU A 72 -8.06 -0.07 23.79
N SER A 73 -6.79 -0.02 24.20
CA SER A 73 -6.08 1.23 24.41
C SER A 73 -5.76 1.79 23.04
N GLU A 74 -6.39 2.92 22.75
CA GLU A 74 -6.25 3.83 21.62
C GLU A 74 -4.81 4.36 21.46
N GLU A 75 -3.81 3.49 21.43
CA GLU A 75 -2.56 3.80 20.74
C GLU A 75 -2.81 3.42 19.29
N ASP A 76 -3.44 4.37 18.58
CA ASP A 76 -3.32 4.53 17.14
C ASP A 76 -1.81 4.67 16.84
N GLU A 77 -1.09 3.54 16.90
CA GLU A 77 0.13 3.37 16.13
C GLU A 77 -0.27 3.76 14.72
N ASP A 78 0.39 4.80 14.19
CA ASP A 78 0.32 5.28 12.82
C ASP A 78 0.62 4.11 11.87
N LEU A 79 -0.29 3.14 11.78
CA LEU A 79 -0.65 2.54 10.52
C LEU A 79 -1.08 3.76 9.73
N ALA A 80 -0.12 4.35 9.03
CA ALA A 80 -0.31 5.27 7.94
C ALA A 80 -1.16 4.53 6.91
N THR A 81 -2.43 4.33 7.24
CA THR A 81 -3.53 4.14 6.35
C THR A 81 -3.47 5.44 5.59
N GLU A 82 -2.73 5.45 4.49
CA GLU A 82 -2.58 6.61 3.62
C GLU A 82 -3.97 7.21 3.51
N MET A 83 -4.18 8.35 4.17
CA MET A 83 -5.50 8.93 4.30
C MET A 83 -5.91 9.28 2.88
N LEU A 84 -6.75 8.43 2.28
CA LEU A 84 -7.21 8.66 0.93
C LEU A 84 -7.87 10.04 0.93
N PRO A 85 -7.56 10.88 -0.07
CA PRO A 85 -8.11 12.23 -0.11
C PRO A 85 -9.63 12.13 -0.08
N LEU A 86 -10.24 12.84 0.87
CA LEU A 86 -11.68 12.87 1.02
C LEU A 86 -12.29 13.55 -0.22
N ILE A 87 -12.98 12.78 -1.05
CA ILE A 87 -13.66 13.31 -2.24
C ILE A 87 -14.93 14.07 -1.85
N THR A 88 -15.20 15.17 -2.54
CA THR A 88 -16.42 15.95 -2.34
C THR A 88 -17.65 15.21 -2.91
N PRO A 89 -18.88 15.52 -2.46
CA PRO A 89 -20.09 14.94 -3.03
C PRO A 89 -20.25 15.20 -4.53
N LEU A 90 -19.69 16.31 -5.05
CA LEU A 90 -19.71 16.62 -6.48
C LEU A 90 -18.76 15.71 -7.26
N GLU A 91 -17.54 15.52 -6.76
CA GLU A 91 -16.55 14.61 -7.34
C GLU A 91 -17.05 13.17 -7.33
N ALA A 92 -17.66 12.74 -6.22
CA ALA A 92 -18.25 11.41 -6.12
C ALA A 92 -19.34 11.17 -7.19
N LEU A 93 -20.19 12.16 -7.45
CA LEU A 93 -21.21 12.07 -8.51
C LEU A 93 -20.60 12.00 -9.91
N ASP A 94 -19.54 12.78 -10.17
CA ASP A 94 -18.84 12.75 -11.46
C ASP A 94 -18.16 11.38 -11.70
N LEU A 95 -17.52 10.83 -10.66
CA LEU A 95 -16.91 9.50 -10.72
C LEU A 95 -17.93 8.39 -10.98
N VAL A 96 -19.10 8.43 -10.31
CA VAL A 96 -20.17 7.46 -10.55
C VAL A 96 -20.67 7.52 -12.00
N LYS A 97 -20.83 8.72 -12.56
CA LYS A 97 -21.24 8.88 -13.97
C LYS A 97 -20.20 8.37 -14.94
N ARG A 98 -18.92 8.58 -14.67
CA ARG A 98 -17.83 8.03 -15.49
C ARG A 98 -17.80 6.50 -15.45
N LEU A 99 -18.03 5.90 -14.28
CA LEU A 99 -18.11 4.44 -14.14
C LEU A 99 -19.32 3.86 -14.87
N GLN A 100 -20.49 4.51 -14.78
CA GLN A 100 -21.68 4.11 -15.55
C GLN A 100 -21.40 4.13 -17.05
N LEU A 101 -20.86 5.24 -17.56
CA LEU A 101 -20.52 5.39 -18.97
C LEU A 101 -19.51 4.33 -19.44
N TYR A 102 -18.51 4.04 -18.61
CA TYR A 102 -17.52 3.00 -18.89
C TYR A 102 -18.18 1.62 -19.04
N GLU A 103 -19.08 1.25 -18.14
CA GLU A 103 -19.80 -0.03 -18.21
C GLU A 103 -20.77 -0.10 -19.39
N GLU A 104 -21.49 0.99 -19.68
CA GLU A 104 -22.42 1.08 -20.82
C GLU A 104 -21.73 0.94 -22.18
N GLN A 105 -20.44 1.30 -22.27
CA GLN A 105 -19.65 1.21 -23.50
C GLN A 105 -19.03 -0.16 -23.75
N GLN A 106 -19.13 -1.10 -22.80
CA GLN A 106 -18.60 -2.45 -22.98
C GLN A 106 -19.57 -3.34 -23.78
N ASP A 107 -19.02 -4.20 -24.65
CA ASP A 107 -19.80 -5.20 -25.41
C ASP A 107 -20.56 -6.19 -24.50
N GLN A 108 -20.06 -6.41 -23.28
CA GLN A 108 -20.67 -7.25 -22.24
C GLN A 108 -20.77 -6.50 -20.91
N GLY A 109 -21.19 -5.23 -20.94
CA GLY A 109 -21.31 -4.42 -19.73
C GLY A 109 -22.21 -5.03 -18.65
N ASP A 110 -21.80 -4.91 -17.39
CA ASP A 110 -22.53 -5.48 -16.26
C ASP A 110 -23.77 -4.64 -15.93
N GLN A 111 -24.93 -5.14 -16.35
CA GLN A 111 -26.23 -4.51 -16.10
C GLN A 111 -26.58 -4.43 -14.61
N GLN A 112 -26.11 -5.36 -13.77
CA GLN A 112 -26.33 -5.30 -12.33
C GLN A 112 -25.51 -4.17 -11.71
N LEU A 113 -24.26 -4.03 -12.15
CA LEU A 113 -23.38 -2.94 -11.72
C LEU A 113 -23.98 -1.58 -12.08
N ILE A 114 -24.49 -1.40 -13.30
CA ILE A 114 -25.15 -0.14 -13.73
C ILE A 114 -26.34 0.20 -12.81
N GLN A 115 -27.18 -0.78 -12.46
CA GLN A 115 -28.30 -0.58 -11.53
C GLN A 115 -27.83 -0.18 -10.13
N GLN A 116 -26.77 -0.80 -9.63
CA GLN A 116 -26.17 -0.45 -8.34
C GLN A 116 -25.64 0.98 -8.36
N LEU A 117 -24.92 1.38 -9.42
CA LEU A 117 -24.39 2.73 -9.59
C LEU A 117 -25.50 3.78 -9.62
N ASN A 118 -26.64 3.51 -10.28
CA ASN A 118 -27.83 4.39 -10.24
C ASN A 118 -28.40 4.58 -8.82
N SER A 119 -28.39 3.51 -8.00
CA SER A 119 -28.80 3.59 -6.60
C SER A 119 -27.85 4.48 -5.80
N TYR A 120 -26.53 4.35 -6.02
CA TYR A 120 -25.53 5.16 -5.35
C TYR A 120 -25.62 6.63 -5.74
N GLU A 121 -25.80 6.95 -7.03
CA GLU A 121 -26.01 8.32 -7.49
C GLU A 121 -27.18 8.99 -6.74
N SER A 122 -28.32 8.28 -6.66
CA SER A 122 -29.51 8.76 -5.94
C SER A 122 -29.24 9.03 -4.46
N LYS A 123 -28.51 8.13 -3.79
CA LYS A 123 -28.13 8.27 -2.37
C LYS A 123 -27.19 9.46 -2.15
N ILE A 124 -26.19 9.62 -3.00
CA ILE A 124 -25.22 10.72 -2.89
C ILE A 124 -25.93 12.07 -3.12
N ALA A 125 -26.82 12.15 -4.12
CA ALA A 125 -27.61 13.34 -4.39
C ALA A 125 -28.52 13.71 -3.21
N ALA A 126 -29.20 12.72 -2.61
CA ALA A 126 -30.05 12.93 -1.44
C ALA A 126 -29.25 13.44 -0.23
N ARG A 127 -28.09 12.82 0.06
CA ARG A 127 -27.20 13.28 1.14
C ARG A 127 -26.72 14.71 0.91
N ARG A 128 -26.32 15.04 -0.31
CA ARG A 128 -25.89 16.40 -0.66
C ARG A 128 -27.00 17.42 -0.40
N LEU A 129 -28.23 17.10 -0.80
CA LEU A 129 -29.39 17.96 -0.57
C LEU A 129 -29.67 18.15 0.92
N GLN A 130 -29.56 17.08 1.72
CA GLN A 130 -29.73 17.13 3.17
C GLN A 130 -28.67 18.03 3.83
N THR A 131 -27.39 17.88 3.45
CA THR A 131 -26.30 18.73 3.95
C THR A 131 -26.48 20.19 3.54
N GLN A 132 -27.03 20.47 2.36
CA GLN A 132 -27.34 21.83 1.93
C GLN A 132 -28.53 22.44 2.69
N GLN A 133 -29.54 21.64 3.04
CA GLN A 133 -30.71 22.12 3.77
C GLN A 133 -30.43 22.30 5.27
N GLN A 134 -29.40 21.66 5.81
CA GLN A 134 -29.08 21.68 7.24
C GLN A 134 -27.84 22.54 7.52
N GLN A 135 -27.98 23.86 7.37
CA GLN A 135 -27.11 24.81 8.08
C GLN A 135 -27.95 25.55 9.12
N ASP A 136 -27.52 25.52 10.38
CA ASP A 136 -28.14 26.32 11.43
C ASP A 136 -27.99 27.80 11.05
N ILE A 137 -29.11 28.50 10.90
CA ILE A 137 -29.13 29.93 10.57
C ILE A 137 -28.33 30.77 11.59
N ARG A 138 -28.16 30.28 12.81
CA ARG A 138 -27.33 30.93 13.84
C ARG A 138 -25.85 30.99 13.44
N ALA A 139 -25.34 30.04 12.66
CA ALA A 139 -23.96 30.07 12.16
C ALA A 139 -23.71 31.26 11.21
N TYR A 140 -24.73 31.68 10.44
CA TYR A 140 -24.66 32.88 9.60
C TYR A 140 -24.51 34.16 10.45
N PHE A 141 -25.20 34.23 11.59
CA PHE A 141 -25.18 35.40 12.47
C PHE A 141 -23.96 35.46 13.41
N GLN A 142 -23.16 34.39 13.51
CA GLN A 142 -21.93 34.37 14.30
C GLN A 142 -20.72 34.96 13.55
N CYS A 143 -20.74 34.98 12.22
CA CYS A 143 -19.67 35.56 11.38
C CYS A 143 -19.93 37.00 10.93
N ALA A 144 -21.11 37.55 11.19
CA ALA A 144 -21.39 38.95 10.88
C ALA A 144 -20.73 39.85 11.94
N PRO A 145 -19.83 40.78 11.58
CA PRO A 145 -19.29 41.73 12.53
C PRO A 145 -20.43 42.62 13.06
N PRO A 146 -20.39 43.02 14.35
CA PRO A 146 -21.38 43.92 14.91
C PRO A 146 -21.37 45.26 14.17
N ILE A 147 -22.56 45.77 13.87
CA ILE A 147 -22.80 47.09 13.26
C ILE A 147 -22.48 48.20 14.26
#